data_AF-A0A518EXY2-F1
#
_entry.id   AF-A0A518EXY2-F1
#
_cell.length_a   1.000
_cell.length_b   1.000
_cell.length_c   1.000
_cell.angle_alpha   90.00
_cell.angle_beta   90.00
_cell.angle_gamma   90.00
#
_symmetry.space_group_name_H-M   'P 1'
#
loop_
_entity.id
_entity.type
_entity.pdbx_description
1 polymer ?
#
loop_
_entity_poly.entity_id
_entity_poly.type
_entity_poly.pdbx_seq_one_letter_code
_entity_poly.pdbx_strand_id
1 'polypeptide(L)'
;MEADRLLARMCRRHALDPDEAADLERLVARALISPSSVRKKILALIDAALVRRACGDPTATLDAVERDLDEEVLLAVAKRVHDWEPGASLDGFGLTEG
;
A
#
# COMPACT_ATOMS: atom_id res chain seq x y z
N MET A 1 17.51 -6.02 -9.96
CA MET A 1 17.73 -5.41 -11.28
C MET A 1 16.43 -5.01 -11.98
N GLU A 2 15.38 -5.85 -12.01
CA GLU A 2 14.09 -5.45 -12.60
C GLU A 2 13.27 -4.49 -11.71
N ALA A 3 13.28 -4.71 -10.38
CA ALA A 3 12.61 -3.84 -9.42
C ALA A 3 13.16 -2.41 -9.43
N ASP A 4 14.48 -2.27 -9.30
CA ASP A 4 15.20 -0.99 -9.41
C ASP A 4 14.87 -0.22 -10.71
N ARG A 5 14.88 -0.91 -11.87
CA ARG A 5 14.50 -0.29 -13.15
C ARG A 5 13.04 0.16 -13.19
N LEU A 6 12.13 -0.59 -12.56
CA LEU A 6 10.73 -0.22 -12.48
C LEU A 6 10.53 0.98 -11.55
N LEU A 7 11.17 0.98 -10.39
CA LEU A 7 11.15 2.10 -9.44
C LEU A 7 11.70 3.37 -10.08
N ALA A 8 12.90 3.31 -10.69
CA ALA A 8 13.49 4.44 -11.39
C ALA A 8 12.58 4.97 -12.51
N ARG A 9 11.86 4.09 -13.22
CA ARG A 9 10.87 4.51 -14.23
C ARG A 9 9.67 5.22 -13.60
N MET A 10 9.19 4.76 -12.45
CA MET A 10 8.09 5.39 -11.72
C MET A 10 8.51 6.76 -11.17
N CYS A 11 9.69 6.88 -10.55
CA CYS A 11 10.22 8.16 -10.05
C CYS A 11 10.36 9.19 -11.18
N ARG A 12 10.92 8.77 -12.34
CA ARG A 12 11.05 9.64 -13.52
C ARG A 12 9.73 10.20 -14.05
N ARG A 13 8.61 9.49 -13.89
CA ARG A 13 7.28 9.99 -14.30
C ARG A 13 6.85 11.20 -13.47
N HIS A 14 7.34 11.32 -12.25
CA HIS A 14 6.98 12.37 -11.29
C HIS A 14 8.13 13.34 -11.02
N ALA A 15 9.19 13.32 -11.84
CA ALA A 15 10.40 14.12 -11.66
C ALA A 15 11.06 13.97 -10.27
N LEU A 16 10.93 12.79 -9.66
CA LEU A 16 11.57 12.45 -8.39
C LEU A 16 12.92 11.75 -8.64
N ASP A 17 13.92 12.02 -7.81
CA ASP A 17 15.18 11.30 -7.87
C ASP A 17 14.98 9.84 -7.36
N PRO A 18 15.42 8.81 -8.11
CA PRO A 18 15.35 7.42 -7.64
C PRO A 18 15.99 7.19 -6.26
N ASP A 19 17.05 7.95 -5.92
CA ASP A 19 17.73 7.82 -4.63
C ASP A 19 16.83 8.24 -3.46
N GLU A 20 15.91 9.20 -3.68
CA GLU A 20 14.92 9.64 -2.68
C GLU A 20 13.82 8.59 -2.42
N ALA A 21 13.75 7.54 -3.25
CA ALA A 21 12.77 6.48 -3.17
C ALA A 21 13.38 5.08 -3.03
N ALA A 22 14.70 4.97 -2.81
CA ALA A 22 15.42 3.70 -2.75
C ALA A 22 14.87 2.75 -1.66
N ASP A 23 14.29 3.31 -0.60
CA ASP A 23 13.59 2.57 0.47
C ASP A 23 12.39 1.74 -0.04
N LEU A 24 11.78 2.14 -1.16
CA LEU A 24 10.64 1.45 -1.77
C LEU A 24 11.05 0.27 -2.69
N GLU A 25 12.34 0.05 -2.95
CA GLU A 25 12.80 -1.00 -3.87
C GLU A 25 12.30 -2.40 -3.44
N ARG A 26 12.31 -2.69 -2.14
CA ARG A 26 11.86 -3.98 -1.60
C ARG A 26 10.36 -4.20 -1.81
N LEU A 27 9.56 -3.14 -1.71
CA LEU A 27 8.12 -3.17 -2.00
C LEU A 27 7.86 -3.42 -3.49
N VAL A 28 8.62 -2.78 -4.37
CA VAL A 28 8.55 -3.04 -5.82
C VAL A 28 8.93 -4.49 -6.13
N ALA A 29 9.99 -5.02 -5.51
CA ALA A 29 10.38 -6.41 -5.66
C ALA A 29 9.26 -7.37 -5.20
N ARG A 30 8.62 -7.08 -4.06
CA ARG A 30 7.44 -7.82 -3.56
C ARG A 30 6.27 -7.76 -4.53
N ALA A 31 6.02 -6.59 -5.15
CA ALA A 31 4.98 -6.45 -6.15
C ALA A 31 5.21 -7.35 -7.37
N LEU A 32 6.46 -7.45 -7.86
CA LEU A 32 6.81 -8.25 -9.04
C LEU A 32 6.54 -9.74 -8.85
N ILE A 33 6.83 -10.29 -7.67
CA ILE A 33 6.57 -11.71 -7.34
C ILE A 33 5.11 -12.00 -6.98
N SER A 34 4.29 -10.95 -6.80
CA SER A 34 2.89 -11.10 -6.39
C SER A 34 1.96 -11.40 -7.59
N PRO A 35 0.79 -12.02 -7.35
CA PRO A 35 -0.24 -12.20 -8.37
C PRO A 35 -0.64 -10.88 -9.02
N SER A 36 -1.07 -10.92 -10.28
CA SER A 36 -1.32 -9.72 -11.10
C SER A 36 -2.25 -8.68 -10.45
N SER A 37 -3.31 -9.13 -9.77
CA SER A 37 -4.24 -8.24 -9.06
C SER A 37 -3.58 -7.54 -7.87
N VAL A 38 -2.73 -8.25 -7.11
CA VAL A 38 -2.01 -7.70 -5.94
C VAL A 38 -0.88 -6.78 -6.40
N ARG A 39 -0.14 -7.18 -7.43
CA ARG A 39 0.90 -6.37 -8.06
C ARG A 39 0.38 -5.00 -8.49
N LYS A 40 -0.77 -4.97 -9.18
CA LYS A 40 -1.38 -3.70 -9.62
C LYS A 40 -1.69 -2.76 -8.45
N LYS A 41 -2.20 -3.30 -7.34
CA LYS A 41 -2.51 -2.53 -6.13
C LYS A 41 -1.26 -1.98 -5.46
N ILE A 42 -0.28 -2.84 -5.19
CA ILE A 42 1.00 -2.43 -4.58
C ILE A 42 1.65 -1.31 -5.42
N LEU A 43 1.72 -1.49 -6.75
CA LEU A 43 2.30 -0.48 -7.63
C LEU A 43 1.49 0.83 -7.63
N ALA A 44 0.16 0.79 -7.48
CA ALA A 44 -0.66 2.00 -7.39
C ALA A 44 -0.41 2.76 -6.08
N LEU A 45 -0.26 2.07 -4.95
CA LEU A 45 0.09 2.68 -3.66
C LEU A 45 1.48 3.31 -3.70
N ILE A 46 2.45 2.63 -4.30
CA ILE A 46 3.80 3.17 -4.53
C ILE A 46 3.72 4.42 -5.41
N ASP A 47 2.95 4.39 -6.52
CA ASP A 47 2.79 5.56 -7.41
C ASP A 47 2.20 6.76 -6.64
N ALA A 48 1.18 6.54 -5.81
CA ALA A 48 0.58 7.60 -4.99
C ALA A 48 1.56 8.17 -3.95
N ALA A 49 2.40 7.33 -3.35
CA ALA A 49 3.45 7.78 -2.43
C ALA A 49 4.53 8.60 -3.14
N LEU A 50 4.95 8.19 -4.33
CA LEU A 50 5.92 8.93 -5.15
C LEU A 50 5.37 10.31 -5.54
N VAL A 51 4.10 10.40 -5.91
CA VAL A 51 3.43 11.69 -6.17
C VAL A 51 3.46 12.59 -4.93
N ARG A 52 3.10 12.05 -3.75
CA ARG A 52 3.14 12.81 -2.49
C ARG A 52 4.55 13.32 -2.16
N ARG A 53 5.57 12.47 -2.30
CA ARG A 53 6.98 12.85 -2.11
C ARG A 53 7.40 13.95 -3.10
N ALA A 54 7.04 13.82 -4.37
CA ALA A 54 7.33 14.82 -5.38
C ALA A 54 6.65 16.18 -5.08
N CYS A 55 5.51 16.17 -4.39
CA CYS A 55 4.85 17.39 -3.89
C CYS A 55 5.46 17.93 -2.58
N GLY A 56 6.51 17.31 -2.03
CA GLY A 56 7.17 17.73 -0.80
C GLY A 56 6.46 17.29 0.48
N ASP A 57 5.63 16.25 0.43
CA ASP A 57 4.95 15.73 1.62
C ASP A 57 5.92 14.86 2.47
N PRO A 58 6.28 15.30 3.69
CA PRO A 58 7.19 14.55 4.55
C PRO A 58 6.56 13.29 5.14
N THR A 59 5.24 13.13 5.03
CA THR A 59 4.51 11.98 5.58
C THR A 59 4.46 10.78 4.64
N ALA A 60 4.92 10.94 3.40
CA ALA A 60 4.95 9.90 2.39
C ALA A 60 6.12 8.90 2.61
N THR A 61 6.30 8.41 3.82
CA THR A 61 7.38 7.49 4.20
C THR A 61 7.09 6.04 3.77
N LEU A 62 8.12 5.18 3.76
CA LEU A 62 7.95 3.74 3.58
C LEU A 62 6.86 3.16 4.50
N ASP A 63 6.95 3.47 5.80
CA ASP A 63 5.96 3.04 6.80
C ASP A 63 4.53 3.47 6.48
N ALA A 64 4.33 4.63 5.83
CA ALA A 64 3.01 5.05 5.39
C ALA A 64 2.49 4.14 4.27
N VAL A 65 3.33 3.81 3.29
CA VAL A 65 2.97 2.90 2.19
C VAL A 65 2.70 1.49 2.70
N GLU A 66 3.48 1.01 3.67
CA GLU A 66 3.27 -0.31 4.28
C GLU A 66 1.97 -0.37 5.08
N ARG A 67 1.63 0.69 5.83
CA ARG A 67 0.34 0.80 6.51
C ARG A 67 -0.84 0.82 5.54
N ASP A 68 -0.75 1.62 4.48
CA ASP A 68 -1.79 1.68 3.44
C ASP A 68 -1.99 0.30 2.79
N LEU A 69 -0.90 -0.45 2.58
CA LEU A 69 -0.94 -1.81 2.06
C LEU A 69 -1.56 -2.82 3.05
N ASP A 70 -1.20 -2.75 4.33
CA ASP A 70 -1.77 -3.61 5.37
C ASP A 70 -3.26 -3.37 5.56
N GLU A 71 -3.71 -2.10 5.54
CA GLU A 71 -5.13 -1.76 5.60
C GLU A 71 -5.90 -2.35 4.41
N GLU A 72 -5.37 -2.23 3.19
CA GLU A 72 -6.00 -2.85 2.01
C GLU A 72 -6.09 -4.37 2.11
N VAL A 73 -5.04 -5.02 2.63
CA VAL A 73 -5.02 -6.47 2.83
C VAL A 73 -6.06 -6.86 3.88
N LEU A 74 -6.11 -6.16 5.01
CA LEU A 74 -7.10 -6.38 6.07
C LEU A 74 -8.53 -6.20 5.54
N LEU A 75 -8.79 -5.16 4.75
CA LEU A 75 -10.10 -4.94 4.12
C LEU A 75 -10.45 -6.04 3.11
N ALA A 76 -9.48 -6.51 2.32
CA ALA A 76 -9.71 -7.60 1.36
C ALA A 76 -9.94 -8.94 2.07
N VAL A 77 -9.25 -9.21 3.17
CA VAL A 77 -9.45 -10.39 4.03
C VAL A 77 -10.81 -10.30 4.71
N ALA A 78 -11.16 -9.15 5.31
CA ALA A 78 -12.44 -8.94 5.98
C ALA A 78 -13.62 -9.19 5.03
N LYS A 79 -13.56 -8.64 3.80
CA LYS A 79 -14.57 -8.88 2.74
C LYS A 79 -14.68 -10.33 2.27
N ARG A 80 -13.63 -11.13 2.45
CA ARG A 80 -13.59 -12.53 1.99
C ARG A 80 -13.96 -13.51 3.10
N VAL A 81 -13.63 -13.18 4.35
CA VAL A 81 -13.89 -14.01 5.53
C VAL A 81 -15.28 -13.71 6.12
N HIS A 82 -15.82 -12.51 5.91
CA HIS A 82 -17.14 -12.11 6.36
C HIS A 82 -17.87 -11.24 5.32
N ASP A 83 -19.21 -11.32 5.27
CA ASP A 83 -20.10 -10.25 4.79
C ASP A 83 -20.00 -9.01 5.72
N TRP A 84 -18.78 -8.58 6.02
CA TRP A 84 -18.53 -7.50 6.96
C TRP A 84 -18.49 -6.16 6.21
N GLU A 85 -19.49 -5.32 6.48
CA GLU A 85 -19.54 -3.93 6.06
C GLU A 85 -18.91 -3.04 7.14
N PRO A 86 -17.90 -2.21 6.82
CA PRO A 86 -17.33 -1.25 7.76
C PRO A 86 -18.39 -0.15 8.02
N GLY A 87 -19.10 -0.30 9.14
CA GLY A 87 -20.23 0.55 9.52
C GLY A 87 -21.19 -0.12 10.50
N ALA A 88 -21.14 -1.45 10.65
CA ALA A 88 -21.88 -2.14 11.69
C ALA A 88 -21.26 -1.82 13.07
N SER A 89 -21.96 -1.00 13.85
CA SER A 89 -21.64 -0.69 15.23
C SER A 89 -21.26 -1.95 16.02
N LEU A 90 -20.26 -1.84 16.89
CA LEU A 90 -19.81 -2.89 17.82
C LEU A 90 -20.83 -3.22 18.92
N ASP A 91 -22.13 -2.97 18.71
CA ASP A 91 -23.21 -3.26 19.65
C ASP A 91 -23.60 -4.75 19.69
N GLY A 92 -22.95 -5.59 18.89
CA GLY A 92 -23.25 -7.01 18.74
C GLY A 92 -22.40 -7.98 19.56
N PHE A 93 -21.41 -7.51 20.34
CA PHE A 93 -20.75 -8.37 21.33
C PHE A 93 -21.63 -8.41 22.59
N GLY A 94 -22.63 -9.28 22.56
CA GLY A 94 -23.41 -9.62 23.73
C GLY A 94 -22.51 -10.13 24.86
N LEU A 95 -22.26 -9.26 25.84
CA LEU A 95 -22.08 -9.70 27.22
C LEU A 95 -23.46 -9.76 27.86
N THR A 96 -24.20 -10.81 27.54
CA THR A 96 -25.26 -11.29 28.41
C THR A 96 -24.60 -12.05 29.54
N GLU A 97 -24.33 -11.43 30.69
CA GLU A 97 -24.25 -12.13 31.99
C GLU A 97 -24.57 -11.14 33.13
N GLY A 98 -25.63 -11.44 33.90
CA GLY A 98 -25.93 -10.82 35.21
C GLY A 98 -27.35 -10.34 35.39
#